data_AF-A0A0E3VXF8-F1
#
_entry.id   AF-A0A0E3VXF8-F1
#
_cell.length_a   1.000
_cell.length_b   1.000
_cell.length_c   1.000
_cell.angle_alpha   90.00
_cell.angle_beta   90.00
_cell.angle_gamma   90.00
#
_symmetry.space_group_name_H-M   'P 1'
#
loop_
_entity.id
_entity.type
_entity.pdbx_description
1 polymer ?
#
loop_
_entity_poly.entity_id
_entity_poly.type
_entity_poly.pdbx_seq_one_letter_code
_entity_poly.pdbx_strand_id
1 'polypeptide(L)'
;MNTYNVVTMKGDRLKMPPVKNFHVLMEFPWLPDFAKWLLKVVEAEELWFEVRQAELFAQNFPHLVTFPDPQLHDCALAVVSALQDQEMMDGEADDAFVYAIDFSFCKARGFETEFILLKELGFFTVFENFYRTAIPKSIDRCLVKIVFHRVAYHHLDEEGKLSANSPGILYMPKAEAEAKAEWWRAQ
;
A
#
# COMPACT_ATOMS: atom_id res chain seq x y z
N MET A 1 15.23 -22.66 -6.00
CA MET A 1 15.72 -21.60 -5.08
C MET A 1 15.36 -20.28 -5.74
N ASN A 2 14.32 -19.60 -5.25
CA ASN A 2 13.92 -18.30 -5.77
C ASN A 2 14.76 -17.23 -5.09
N THR A 3 15.58 -16.50 -5.85
CA THR A 3 16.32 -15.33 -5.40
C THR A 3 15.37 -14.15 -5.31
N TYR A 4 14.75 -13.98 -4.15
CA TYR A 4 14.08 -12.73 -3.80
C TYR A 4 15.17 -11.71 -3.48
N ASN A 5 15.18 -10.57 -4.16
CA ASN A 5 15.81 -9.39 -3.61
C ASN A 5 14.89 -8.86 -2.51
N VAL A 6 14.94 -9.47 -1.33
CA VAL A 6 14.68 -8.69 -0.12
C VAL A 6 15.74 -7.62 -0.16
N VAL A 7 15.36 -6.37 -0.42
CA VAL A 7 16.28 -5.24 -0.32
C VAL A 7 16.53 -5.03 1.18
N THR A 8 17.35 -5.91 1.76
CA THR A 8 17.77 -5.81 3.16
C THR A 8 18.83 -4.72 3.22
N MET A 9 18.44 -3.62 3.83
CA MET A 9 19.24 -2.42 3.96
C MET A 9 20.38 -2.65 4.95
N LYS A 10 21.59 -2.83 4.43
CA LYS A 10 22.82 -2.61 5.19
C LYS A 10 23.38 -1.25 4.84
N GLY A 11 23.69 -0.50 5.88
CA GLY A 11 24.13 0.88 5.85
C GLY A 11 25.25 1.11 4.84
N ASP A 12 24.89 1.79 3.77
CA ASP A 12 25.62 2.89 3.17
C ASP A 12 24.63 3.57 2.23
N ARG A 13 24.73 4.91 2.11
CA ARG A 13 23.83 5.73 1.28
C ARG A 13 23.87 5.26 -0.18
N LEU A 14 23.08 4.26 -0.52
CA LEU A 14 22.83 3.84 -1.89
C LEU A 14 21.81 4.78 -2.49
N LYS A 15 22.26 5.53 -3.50
CA LYS A 15 21.38 6.10 -4.51
C LYS A 15 20.46 4.95 -4.95
N MET A 16 19.16 5.06 -4.67
CA MET A 16 18.19 4.12 -5.21
C MET A 16 18.46 4.01 -6.71
N PRO A 17 18.70 2.80 -7.28
CA PRO A 17 18.62 2.67 -8.71
C PRO A 17 17.24 3.20 -9.11
N PRO A 18 17.14 3.98 -10.19
CA PRO A 18 15.87 4.59 -10.57
C PRO A 18 14.81 3.48 -10.59
N VAL A 19 13.74 3.65 -9.80
CA VAL A 19 12.60 2.73 -9.61
C VAL A 19 11.78 2.66 -10.92
N LYS A 20 12.43 2.47 -12.06
CA LYS A 20 11.83 2.42 -13.39
C LYS A 20 11.54 0.98 -13.84
N ASN A 21 11.92 -0.02 -13.03
CA ASN A 21 11.87 -1.44 -13.41
C ASN A 21 11.33 -2.36 -12.31
N PHE A 22 10.69 -1.81 -11.28
CA PHE A 22 10.10 -2.60 -10.20
C PHE A 22 8.58 -2.50 -10.24
N HIS A 23 7.92 -3.63 -10.14
CA HIS A 23 6.47 -3.76 -10.17
C HIS A 23 6.01 -4.44 -8.89
N VAL A 24 4.74 -4.23 -8.55
CA VAL A 24 4.08 -4.89 -7.44
C VAL A 24 2.99 -5.78 -8.01
N LEU A 25 2.96 -7.04 -7.57
CA LEU A 25 1.89 -7.94 -7.96
C LEU A 25 0.64 -7.64 -7.14
N MET A 26 -0.48 -7.40 -7.81
CA MET A 26 -1.76 -7.17 -7.15
C MET A 26 -2.90 -7.87 -7.85
N GLU A 27 -3.80 -8.44 -7.07
CA GLU A 27 -5.07 -8.96 -7.57
C GLU A 27 -6.11 -7.85 -7.61
N PHE A 28 -6.83 -7.76 -8.73
CA PHE A 28 -7.89 -6.77 -8.89
C PHE A 28 -9.17 -7.22 -8.15
N PRO A 29 -9.84 -6.32 -7.40
CA PRO A 29 -11.12 -6.63 -6.79
C PRO A 29 -12.22 -6.72 -7.84
N TRP A 30 -13.17 -7.63 -7.64
CA TRP A 30 -14.42 -7.66 -8.40
C TRP A 30 -15.14 -6.28 -8.31
N LEU A 31 -15.52 -5.69 -9.45
CA LEU A 31 -15.94 -4.29 -9.58
C LEU A 31 -17.05 -3.81 -8.61
N PRO A 32 -18.10 -4.57 -8.26
CA PRO A 32 -19.15 -4.06 -7.36
C PRO A 32 -18.72 -3.98 -5.89
N ASP A 33 -17.56 -4.53 -5.53
CA ASP A 33 -16.97 -4.40 -4.20
C ASP A 33 -15.98 -3.23 -4.10
N PHE A 34 -15.60 -2.61 -5.23
CA PHE A 34 -14.70 -1.46 -5.23
C PHE A 34 -15.29 -0.22 -4.54
N ALA A 35 -16.54 0.15 -4.84
CA ALA A 35 -17.15 1.33 -4.23
C ALA A 35 -17.25 1.19 -2.69
N LYS A 36 -17.59 -0.02 -2.20
CA LYS A 36 -17.61 -0.31 -0.76
C LYS A 36 -16.21 -0.26 -0.15
N TRP A 37 -15.22 -0.80 -0.86
CA TRP A 37 -13.83 -0.76 -0.45
C TRP A 37 -13.32 0.68 -0.32
N LEU A 38 -13.57 1.54 -1.33
CA LEU A 38 -13.16 2.94 -1.32
C LEU A 38 -13.87 3.74 -0.23
N LEU A 39 -15.17 3.50 0.00
CA LEU A 39 -15.89 4.11 1.13
C LEU A 39 -15.25 3.75 2.47
N LYS A 40 -14.79 2.51 2.64
CA LYS A 40 -14.05 2.10 3.85
C LYS A 40 -12.69 2.81 3.96
N VAL A 41 -12.00 3.04 2.85
CA VAL A 41 -10.74 3.82 2.84
C VAL A 41 -10.99 5.24 3.34
N VAL A 42 -12.01 5.91 2.80
CA VAL A 42 -12.40 7.27 3.22
C VAL A 42 -12.80 7.29 4.70
N GLU A 43 -13.57 6.31 5.17
CA GLU A 43 -13.93 6.17 6.59
C GLU A 43 -12.67 6.06 7.49
N ALA A 44 -11.66 5.29 7.07
CA ALA A 44 -10.40 5.17 7.82
C ALA A 44 -9.63 6.49 7.90
N GLU A 45 -9.63 7.25 6.81
CA GLU A 45 -8.99 8.56 6.73
C GLU A 45 -9.70 9.59 7.61
N GLU A 46 -11.03 9.65 7.56
CA GLU A 46 -11.84 10.52 8.43
C GLU A 46 -11.61 10.20 9.91
N LEU A 47 -11.59 8.91 10.28
CA LEU A 47 -11.28 8.48 11.64
C LEU A 47 -9.87 8.90 12.09
N TRP A 48 -8.90 8.93 11.18
CA TRP A 48 -7.57 9.45 11.50
C TRP A 48 -7.61 10.95 11.80
N PHE A 49 -8.30 11.73 10.96
CA PHE A 49 -8.48 13.15 11.19
C PHE A 49 -9.13 13.40 12.57
N GLU A 50 -10.19 12.67 12.92
CA GLU A 50 -10.82 12.79 14.23
C GLU A 50 -9.87 12.44 15.39
N VAL A 51 -9.15 11.32 15.27
CA VAL A 51 -8.20 10.86 16.30
C VAL A 51 -7.10 11.89 16.54
N ARG A 52 -6.58 12.50 15.47
CA ARG A 52 -5.48 13.49 15.56
C ARG A 52 -5.93 14.79 16.21
N GLN A 53 -7.18 15.20 16.00
CA GLN A 53 -7.77 16.40 16.62
C GLN A 53 -8.12 16.21 18.10
N ALA A 54 -8.13 14.98 18.61
CA ALA A 54 -8.40 14.72 20.02
C ALA A 54 -7.25 15.26 20.90
N GLU A 55 -7.58 16.10 21.87
CA GLU A 55 -6.60 16.77 22.74
C GLU A 55 -5.65 15.79 23.44
N LEU A 56 -6.18 14.66 23.91
CA LEU A 56 -5.39 13.59 24.52
C LEU A 56 -4.45 12.90 23.53
N PHE A 57 -4.76 12.89 22.24
CA PHE A 57 -3.88 12.30 21.24
C PHE A 57 -2.62 13.14 21.06
N ALA A 58 -2.77 14.46 20.93
CA ALA A 58 -1.64 15.38 20.78
C ALA A 58 -0.69 15.34 22.00
N GLN A 59 -1.25 15.16 23.21
CA GLN A 59 -0.46 15.05 24.44
C GLN A 59 0.32 13.72 24.51
N ASN A 60 -0.29 12.60 24.10
CA ASN A 60 0.33 11.28 24.20
C ASN A 60 1.24 10.94 23.00
N PHE A 61 1.00 11.56 21.83
CA PHE A 61 1.73 11.27 20.59
C PHE A 61 2.14 12.56 19.87
N PRO A 62 2.96 13.43 20.49
CA PRO A 62 3.31 14.73 19.93
C PRO A 62 4.05 14.62 18.58
N HIS A 63 4.81 13.54 18.35
CA HIS A 63 5.48 13.25 17.08
C HIS A 63 4.51 12.95 15.92
N LEU A 64 3.31 12.44 16.23
CA LEU A 64 2.26 12.20 15.23
C LEU A 64 1.49 13.47 14.87
N VAL A 65 1.59 14.52 15.69
CA VAL A 65 0.99 15.82 15.38
C VAL A 65 1.74 16.48 14.22
N THR A 66 3.03 16.21 14.04
CA THR A 66 3.81 16.70 12.89
C THR A 66 3.81 15.74 11.70
N PHE A 67 3.22 14.55 11.85
CA PHE A 67 3.08 13.61 10.76
C PHE A 67 2.15 14.19 9.69
N PRO A 68 2.56 14.23 8.41
CA PRO A 68 1.69 14.71 7.33
C PRO A 68 0.38 13.93 7.31
N ASP A 69 -0.73 14.60 7.00
CA ASP A 69 -2.01 13.91 6.83
C ASP A 69 -1.95 13.01 5.59
N PRO A 70 -2.03 11.68 5.76
CA PRO A 70 -1.99 10.78 4.61
C PRO A 70 -3.27 10.92 3.80
N GLN A 71 -3.12 10.96 2.48
CA GLN A 71 -4.23 10.97 1.55
C GLN A 71 -4.51 9.52 1.14
N LEU A 72 -5.14 8.76 2.05
CA LEU A 72 -5.39 7.33 1.84
C LEU A 72 -6.29 7.08 0.63
N HIS A 73 -7.30 7.93 0.43
CA HIS A 73 -8.18 7.86 -0.73
C HIS A 73 -7.44 8.11 -2.06
N ASP A 74 -6.53 9.09 -2.12
CA ASP A 74 -5.72 9.36 -3.32
C ASP A 74 -4.78 8.19 -3.63
N CYS A 75 -4.13 7.63 -2.61
CA CYS A 75 -3.31 6.44 -2.75
C CYS A 75 -4.13 5.26 -3.28
N ALA A 76 -5.32 5.04 -2.73
CA ALA A 76 -6.24 3.99 -3.15
C ALA A 76 -6.70 4.16 -4.61
N LEU A 77 -7.06 5.38 -5.03
CA LEU A 77 -7.40 5.70 -6.41
C LEU A 77 -6.22 5.47 -7.35
N ALA A 78 -5.01 5.91 -6.96
CA ALA A 78 -3.81 5.71 -7.76
C ALA A 78 -3.51 4.21 -7.99
N VAL A 79 -3.67 3.37 -6.97
CA VAL A 79 -3.53 1.90 -7.10
C VAL A 79 -4.54 1.35 -8.11
N VAL A 80 -5.79 1.77 -8.03
CA VAL A 80 -6.86 1.26 -8.91
C VAL A 80 -6.72 1.77 -10.33
N SER A 81 -6.37 3.04 -10.54
CA SER A 81 -6.07 3.57 -11.87
C SER A 81 -4.93 2.80 -12.52
N ALA A 82 -3.88 2.46 -11.75
CA ALA A 82 -2.79 1.60 -12.21
C ALA A 82 -3.25 0.24 -12.73
N LEU A 83 -4.25 -0.33 -12.06
CA LEU A 83 -4.82 -1.62 -12.41
C LEU A 83 -5.72 -1.52 -13.65
N GLN A 84 -6.54 -0.46 -13.74
CA GLN A 84 -7.44 -0.23 -14.88
C GLN A 84 -6.69 0.07 -16.18
N ASP A 85 -5.54 0.76 -16.10
CA ASP A 85 -4.72 1.08 -17.28
C ASP A 85 -4.03 -0.16 -17.89
N GLN A 86 -3.98 -1.29 -17.18
CA GLN A 86 -3.31 -2.52 -17.63
C GLN A 86 -4.20 -3.41 -18.52
N GLU A 87 -5.53 -3.34 -18.41
CA GLU A 87 -6.46 -4.14 -19.20
C GLU A 87 -7.80 -3.40 -19.40
N MET A 88 -7.98 -2.78 -20.57
CA MET A 88 -9.34 -2.58 -21.09
C MET A 88 -9.97 -3.95 -21.38
N MET A 89 -10.78 -4.43 -20.44
CA MET A 89 -12.16 -4.89 -20.64
C MET A 89 -12.47 -5.76 -21.89
N ASP A 90 -11.79 -6.89 -22.08
CA ASP A 90 -12.23 -7.93 -23.03
C ASP A 90 -12.45 -9.32 -22.38
N GLY A 91 -12.20 -9.47 -21.07
CA GLY A 91 -12.44 -10.72 -20.32
C GLY A 91 -13.76 -10.68 -19.56
N GLU A 92 -14.53 -11.78 -19.62
CA GLU A 92 -15.72 -11.95 -18.78
C GLU A 92 -15.37 -11.69 -17.32
N ALA A 93 -16.15 -10.85 -16.68
CA ALA A 93 -15.81 -10.17 -15.43
C ALA A 93 -15.70 -11.09 -14.20
N ASP A 94 -15.70 -12.42 -14.31
CA ASP A 94 -15.88 -13.35 -13.19
C ASP A 94 -14.59 -13.82 -12.51
N ASP A 95 -13.41 -13.64 -13.12
CA ASP A 95 -12.15 -14.15 -12.54
C ASP A 95 -11.26 -13.04 -11.95
N ALA A 96 -10.74 -13.28 -10.75
CA ALA A 96 -9.81 -12.36 -10.09
C ALA A 96 -8.44 -12.45 -10.76
N PHE A 97 -8.06 -11.42 -11.53
CA PHE A 97 -6.78 -11.39 -12.23
C PHE A 97 -5.68 -10.74 -11.38
N VAL A 98 -4.48 -11.32 -11.44
CA VAL A 98 -3.26 -10.76 -10.83
C VAL A 98 -2.48 -9.97 -11.89
N TYR A 99 -2.13 -8.74 -11.54
CA TYR A 99 -1.45 -7.76 -12.40
C TYR A 99 -0.09 -7.38 -11.85
N ALA A 100 0.84 -7.08 -12.75
CA ALA A 100 2.11 -6.46 -12.43
C ALA A 100 1.99 -4.93 -12.54
N ILE A 101 1.83 -4.25 -11.41
CA ILE A 101 1.63 -2.80 -11.38
C ILE A 101 2.96 -2.08 -11.25
N ASP A 102 3.21 -1.11 -12.12
CA ASP A 102 4.31 -0.16 -11.94
C ASP A 102 3.88 1.06 -11.11
N PHE A 103 4.32 1.18 -9.85
CA PHE A 103 4.10 2.41 -9.07
C PHE A 103 5.10 3.53 -9.35
N SER A 104 5.93 3.41 -10.38
CA SER A 104 6.87 4.47 -10.75
C SER A 104 6.17 5.78 -11.14
N PHE A 105 4.87 5.79 -11.45
CA PHE A 105 4.08 7.02 -11.62
C PHE A 105 3.61 7.63 -10.29
N CYS A 106 3.47 6.83 -9.23
CA CYS A 106 3.13 7.26 -7.87
C CYS A 106 4.32 7.92 -7.14
N LYS A 107 5.07 8.81 -7.81
CA LYS A 107 6.24 9.49 -7.23
C LYS A 107 5.88 10.58 -6.20
N ALA A 108 4.61 10.68 -5.83
CA ALA A 108 4.19 11.60 -4.80
C ALA A 108 4.91 11.28 -3.49
N ARG A 109 5.38 12.31 -2.78
CA ARG A 109 5.92 12.15 -1.42
C ARG A 109 4.80 11.60 -0.54
N GLY A 110 4.91 10.36 -0.08
CA GLY A 110 3.97 9.76 0.86
C GLY A 110 3.30 8.48 0.37
N PHE A 111 3.29 8.20 -0.95
CA PHE A 111 2.57 7.04 -1.49
C PHE A 111 2.95 5.72 -0.82
N GLU A 112 4.25 5.47 -0.63
CA GLU A 112 4.70 4.22 -0.02
C GLU A 112 4.22 4.08 1.43
N THR A 113 4.19 5.19 2.17
CA THR A 113 3.67 5.24 3.54
C THR A 113 2.15 5.05 3.57
N GLU A 114 1.42 5.72 2.68
CA GLU A 114 -0.03 5.58 2.52
C GLU A 114 -0.41 4.15 2.12
N PHE A 115 0.35 3.55 1.21
CA PHE A 115 0.16 2.16 0.80
C PHE A 115 0.39 1.20 1.96
N ILE A 116 1.44 1.41 2.76
CA ILE A 116 1.68 0.64 3.99
C ILE A 116 0.54 0.84 4.99
N LEU A 117 0.02 2.06 5.16
CA LEU A 117 -1.14 2.32 6.01
C LEU A 117 -2.37 1.54 5.52
N LEU A 118 -2.67 1.58 4.23
CA LEU A 118 -3.77 0.81 3.63
C LEU A 118 -3.62 -0.69 3.87
N LYS A 119 -2.43 -1.24 3.64
CA LYS A 119 -2.10 -2.65 3.93
C LYS A 119 -2.30 -2.98 5.41
N GLU A 120 -1.76 -2.18 6.31
CA GLU A 120 -1.82 -2.42 7.76
C GLU A 120 -3.22 -2.20 8.36
N LEU A 121 -4.08 -1.42 7.70
CA LEU A 121 -5.51 -1.28 7.99
C LEU A 121 -6.35 -2.46 7.43
N GLY A 122 -5.74 -3.35 6.65
CA GLY A 122 -6.39 -4.54 6.12
C GLY A 122 -7.08 -4.35 4.76
N PHE A 123 -6.81 -3.25 4.05
CA PHE A 123 -7.31 -3.05 2.68
C PHE A 123 -6.58 -3.91 1.65
N PHE A 124 -5.36 -4.34 1.99
CA PHE A 124 -4.56 -5.28 1.22
C PHE A 124 -4.07 -6.40 2.13
N THR A 125 -4.31 -7.63 1.71
CA THR A 125 -3.75 -8.84 2.33
C THR A 125 -2.61 -9.37 1.48
N VAL A 126 -1.55 -9.85 2.10
CA VAL A 126 -0.45 -10.50 1.37
C VAL A 126 -0.79 -11.97 1.19
N PHE A 127 -0.96 -12.41 -0.05
CA PHE A 127 -1.14 -13.81 -0.40
C PHE A 127 0.06 -14.29 -1.20
N GLU A 128 0.83 -15.20 -0.61
CA GLU A 128 2.13 -15.65 -1.13
C GLU A 128 3.08 -14.48 -1.46
N ASN A 129 3.01 -13.97 -2.70
CA ASN A 129 3.88 -12.92 -3.24
C ASN A 129 3.12 -11.78 -3.93
N PHE A 130 1.81 -11.64 -3.72
CA PHE A 130 1.02 -10.54 -4.26
C PHE A 130 0.08 -9.95 -3.21
N TYR A 131 -0.39 -8.73 -3.48
CA TYR A 131 -1.40 -8.08 -2.66
C TYR A 131 -2.80 -8.38 -3.20
N ARG A 132 -3.64 -8.98 -2.36
CA ARG A 132 -5.05 -9.17 -2.61
C ARG A 132 -5.84 -8.05 -1.94
N THR A 133 -6.64 -7.33 -2.70
CA THR A 133 -7.59 -6.36 -2.13
C THR A 133 -8.58 -7.05 -1.20
N ALA A 134 -8.83 -6.45 -0.05
CA ALA A 134 -9.77 -6.95 0.93
C ALA A 134 -10.61 -5.80 1.49
N ILE A 135 -11.89 -6.05 1.77
CA ILE A 135 -12.73 -5.10 2.51
C ILE A 135 -12.65 -5.47 3.99
N PRO A 136 -12.02 -4.65 4.84
CA PRO A 136 -12.01 -4.92 6.27
C PRO A 136 -13.44 -4.88 6.83
N LYS A 137 -13.76 -5.86 7.69
CA LYS A 137 -15.11 -5.98 8.30
C LYS A 137 -15.49 -4.76 9.13
N SER A 138 -14.52 -4.18 9.82
CA SER A 138 -14.68 -3.00 10.67
C SER A 138 -13.39 -2.19 10.70
N ILE A 139 -13.53 -0.88 10.70
CA ILE A 139 -12.45 0.07 10.98
C ILE A 139 -12.95 0.97 12.11
N ASP A 140 -12.14 1.11 13.15
CA ASP A 140 -12.47 1.95 14.29
C ASP A 140 -11.29 2.82 14.70
N ARG A 141 -11.56 3.78 15.59
CA ARG A 141 -10.56 4.75 16.08
C ARG A 141 -9.37 4.07 16.77
N CYS A 142 -9.57 2.93 17.43
CA CYS A 142 -8.51 2.22 18.13
C CYS A 142 -7.55 1.58 17.12
N LEU A 143 -8.10 0.89 16.12
CA LEU A 143 -7.33 0.30 15.03
C LEU A 143 -6.54 1.38 14.28
N VAL A 144 -7.20 2.46 13.86
CA VAL A 144 -6.56 3.58 13.14
C VAL A 144 -5.39 4.14 13.95
N LYS A 145 -5.61 4.44 15.24
CA LYS A 145 -4.56 4.93 16.13
C LYS A 145 -3.37 3.97 16.23
N ILE A 146 -3.63 2.68 16.43
CA ILE A 146 -2.58 1.66 16.57
C ILE A 146 -1.78 1.54 15.27
N VAL A 147 -2.47 1.47 14.13
CA VAL A 147 -1.81 1.32 12.83
C VAL A 147 -0.95 2.52 12.52
N PHE A 148 -1.50 3.74 12.62
CA PHE A 148 -0.75 4.95 12.33
C PHE A 148 0.45 5.14 13.26
N HIS A 149 0.28 4.91 14.56
CA HIS A 149 1.39 4.96 15.49
C HIS A 149 2.47 3.95 15.14
N ARG A 150 2.07 2.71 14.80
CA ARG A 150 3.01 1.67 14.40
C ARG A 150 3.75 2.03 13.12
N VAL A 151 3.07 2.55 12.10
CA VAL A 151 3.71 2.97 10.85
C VAL A 151 4.69 4.12 11.12
N ALA A 152 4.26 5.15 11.84
CA ALA A 152 5.12 6.27 12.14
C ALA A 152 6.35 5.89 12.99
N TYR A 153 6.21 4.96 13.94
CA TYR A 153 7.28 4.60 14.86
C TYR A 153 8.21 3.50 14.33
N HIS A 154 7.67 2.50 13.64
CA HIS A 154 8.44 1.33 13.20
C HIS A 154 8.83 1.40 11.73
N HIS A 155 8.11 2.17 10.92
CA HIS A 155 8.36 2.24 9.48
C HIS A 155 8.99 3.53 9.05
N LEU A 156 9.13 4.55 9.92
CA LEU A 156 9.83 5.79 9.59
C LEU A 156 11.15 5.93 10.36
N ASP A 157 12.12 6.59 9.74
CA ASP A 157 13.37 7.02 10.36
C ASP A 157 13.19 8.36 11.10
N GLU A 158 14.27 8.87 11.71
CA GLU A 158 14.26 10.14 12.44
C GLU A 158 13.95 11.36 11.53
N GLU A 159 14.09 11.21 10.21
CA GLU A 159 13.76 12.23 9.21
C GLU A 159 12.30 12.12 8.71
N GLY A 160 11.53 11.16 9.24
CA GLY A 160 10.15 10.90 8.82
C GLY A 160 10.04 10.21 7.46
N LYS A 161 11.12 9.61 6.95
CA LYS A 161 11.14 8.82 5.71
C LYS A 161 11.03 7.34 6.05
N LEU A 162 10.67 6.49 5.08
CA LEU A 162 10.62 5.06 5.33
C LEU A 162 11.98 4.52 5.82
N SER A 163 11.94 3.85 6.97
CA SER A 163 13.10 3.32 7.66
C SER A 163 13.67 2.12 6.94
N ALA A 164 14.95 1.88 7.20
CA ALA A 164 15.65 0.73 6.66
C ALA A 164 15.10 -0.64 7.06
N ASN A 165 14.24 -0.67 8.09
CA ASN A 165 13.67 -1.89 8.64
C ASN A 165 12.15 -1.95 8.43
N SER A 166 11.58 -1.00 7.69
CA SER A 166 10.18 -1.07 7.28
C SER A 166 9.97 -2.33 6.44
N PRO A 167 8.89 -3.12 6.66
CA PRO A 167 8.48 -4.17 5.74
C PRO A 167 8.15 -3.46 4.42
N GLY A 168 9.14 -3.47 3.52
CA GLY A 168 9.04 -2.79 2.24
C GLY A 168 7.85 -3.30 1.44
N ILE A 169 7.38 -2.46 0.53
CA ILE A 169 6.44 -2.90 -0.50
C ILE A 169 7.10 -4.05 -1.27
N LEU A 170 6.32 -5.09 -1.58
CA LEU A 170 6.78 -6.29 -2.28
C LEU A 170 7.09 -5.96 -3.75
N TYR A 171 8.20 -5.28 -3.96
CA TYR A 171 8.71 -4.96 -5.28
C TYR A 171 9.36 -6.18 -5.92
N MET A 172 9.12 -6.33 -7.21
CA MET A 172 9.66 -7.38 -8.04
C MET A 172 10.17 -6.78 -9.35
N PRO A 173 11.27 -7.26 -9.93
CA PRO A 173 11.69 -6.84 -11.27
C PRO A 173 10.54 -7.01 -12.28
N LYS A 174 10.36 -6.02 -13.16
CA LYS A 174 9.28 -5.96 -14.16
C LYS A 174 9.03 -7.31 -14.86
N ALA A 175 10.06 -7.87 -15.49
CA ALA A 175 9.94 -9.12 -16.26
C ALA A 175 9.52 -10.31 -15.39
N GLU A 176 9.93 -10.35 -14.12
CA GLU A 176 9.52 -11.40 -13.19
C GLU A 176 8.07 -11.22 -12.74
N ALA A 177 7.66 -9.97 -12.49
CA ALA A 177 6.29 -9.63 -12.13
C ALA A 177 5.32 -9.96 -13.27
N GLU A 178 5.63 -9.54 -14.50
CA GLU A 178 4.82 -9.83 -15.68
C GLU A 178 4.67 -11.35 -15.90
N ALA A 179 5.77 -12.11 -15.83
CA ALA A 179 5.73 -13.56 -15.96
C ALA A 179 4.90 -14.25 -14.87
N LYS A 180 4.96 -13.76 -13.62
CA LYS A 180 4.14 -14.30 -12.53
C LYS A 180 2.67 -13.92 -12.66
N ALA A 181 2.37 -12.69 -13.07
CA ALA A 181 1.01 -12.26 -13.37
C ALA A 181 0.39 -13.15 -14.46
N GLU A 182 1.10 -13.41 -15.56
CA GLU A 182 0.67 -14.36 -16.60
C GLU A 182 0.45 -15.78 -16.07
N TRP A 183 1.35 -16.29 -15.24
CA TRP A 183 1.19 -17.62 -14.65
C TRP A 183 -0.05 -17.74 -13.75
N TRP A 184 -0.37 -16.70 -12.99
CA TRP A 184 -1.60 -16.66 -12.19
C TRP A 184 -2.86 -16.55 -13.05
N ARG A 185 -2.82 -15.81 -14.16
CA ARG A 185 -3.93 -15.71 -15.12
C ARG A 185 -4.20 -17.01 -15.89
N ALA A 186 -3.23 -17.93 -15.94
CA ALA A 186 -3.32 -19.19 -16.70
C ALA A 186 -3.72 -20.41 -15.86
N GLN A 187 -3.93 -20.24 -14.54
CA GLN A 187 -4.38 -21.30 -13.63
C GLN A 187 -5.90 -21.37 -13.55
#